data_AF-A0A534GJV6-F1
#
_entry.id   AF-A0A534GJV6-F1
#
_cell.length_a   1.000
_cell.length_b   1.000
_cell.length_c   1.000
_cell.angle_alpha   90.00
_cell.angle_beta   90.00
_cell.angle_gamma   90.00
#
_symmetry.space_group_name_H-M   'P 1'
#
loop_
_entity.id
_entity.type
_entity.pdbx_description
1 polymer ?
#
loop_
_entity_poly.entity_id
_entity_poly.type
_entity_poly.pdbx_seq_one_letter_code
_entity_poly.pdbx_strand_id
1 'polypeptide(L)'
;MTQRDLGANVNPDYVPMDFVTPDQKRADVWISEPQRYVRDSNMPQLEVMWLPMDHLAAGRPGKCTPRACMADNDLALGRIVQALSHSPYWKDTVIFLVEDDAQAGPDHTDSHRAPFYAISPYNRPGTAH
;
A
#
# COMPACT_ATOMS: atom_id res chain seq x y z
N MET A 1 -8.02 17.34 -2.27
CA MET A 1 -7.69 18.37 -1.26
C MET A 1 -6.41 17.91 -0.58
N THR A 2 -5.28 18.62 -0.73
CA THR A 2 -4.14 18.44 0.16
C THR A 2 -4.50 19.12 1.48
N GLN A 3 -4.58 18.37 2.58
CA GLN A 3 -4.82 18.95 3.91
C GLN A 3 -3.71 19.97 4.20
N ARG A 4 -4.10 21.18 4.60
CA ARG A 4 -3.22 22.35 4.81
C ARG A 4 -2.05 22.08 5.76
N ASP A 5 -2.20 21.11 6.66
CA ASP A 5 -1.27 20.84 7.75
C ASP A 5 -0.29 19.69 7.47
N LEU A 6 -0.46 18.94 6.37
CA LEU A 6 0.45 17.86 5.99
C LEU A 6 1.62 18.33 5.11
N GLY A 7 1.63 19.60 4.68
CA GLY A 7 2.52 20.21 3.68
C GLY A 7 3.87 19.50 3.44
N ALA A 8 4.86 19.72 4.32
CA ALA A 8 6.22 19.19 4.14
C ALA A 8 6.36 17.67 4.39
N ASN A 9 5.30 17.01 4.89
CA ASN A 9 5.29 15.58 5.25
C ASN A 9 4.58 14.73 4.18
N VAL A 10 4.31 15.29 3.00
CA VAL A 10 3.72 14.58 1.87
C VAL A 10 4.72 14.56 0.73
N ASN A 11 4.94 13.39 0.15
CA ASN A 11 5.65 13.31 -1.11
C ASN A 11 4.72 13.81 -2.25
N PRO A 12 5.05 14.93 -2.94
CA PRO A 12 4.20 15.47 -3.99
C PRO A 12 4.11 14.59 -5.24
N ASP A 13 5.06 13.67 -5.42
CA ASP A 13 5.05 12.69 -6.51
C ASP A 13 4.12 11.50 -6.21
N TYR A 14 3.72 11.31 -4.94
CA TYR A 14 2.81 10.25 -4.54
C TYR A 14 1.37 10.64 -4.86
N VAL A 15 0.83 10.04 -5.93
CA VAL A 15 -0.47 10.41 -6.48
C VAL A 15 -1.59 10.13 -5.46
N PRO A 16 -2.47 11.12 -5.18
CA PRO A 16 -3.67 10.90 -4.38
C PRO A 16 -4.53 9.76 -4.90
N MET A 17 -5.51 9.33 -4.10
CA MET A 17 -6.48 8.35 -4.53
C MET A 17 -7.17 8.79 -5.82
N ASP A 18 -7.05 7.96 -6.84
CA ASP A 18 -7.81 8.03 -8.09
C ASP A 18 -8.00 6.60 -8.63
N PHE A 19 -8.87 6.45 -9.63
CA PHE A 19 -9.17 5.15 -10.25
C PHE A 19 -8.61 5.05 -11.67
N VAL A 20 -7.50 5.74 -11.93
CA VAL A 20 -6.89 5.81 -13.27
C VAL A 20 -5.39 5.53 -13.25
N THR A 21 -4.72 5.90 -12.16
CA THR A 21 -3.31 5.65 -11.95
C THR A 21 -3.11 4.28 -11.32
N PRO A 22 -2.35 3.38 -11.98
CA PRO A 22 -2.00 2.08 -11.42
C PRO A 22 -1.22 2.22 -10.11
N ASP A 23 -1.41 1.28 -9.20
CA ASP A 23 -0.67 1.22 -7.94
C ASP A 23 0.81 0.91 -8.15
N GLN A 24 1.17 0.36 -9.31
CA GLN A 24 2.56 0.27 -9.75
C GLN A 24 3.25 1.63 -9.76
N LYS A 25 2.55 2.70 -10.14
CA LYS A 25 3.13 4.05 -10.16
C LYS A 25 3.35 4.57 -8.74
N ARG A 26 2.42 4.29 -7.82
CA ARG A 26 2.56 4.65 -6.39
C ARG A 26 3.69 3.87 -5.74
N ALA A 27 3.82 2.58 -6.05
CA ALA A 27 4.94 1.76 -5.65
C ALA A 27 6.26 2.29 -6.21
N ASP A 28 6.35 2.69 -7.49
CA ASP A 28 7.57 3.26 -8.07
C ASP A 28 8.03 4.52 -7.32
N VAL A 29 7.09 5.41 -6.98
CA VAL A 29 7.38 6.63 -6.23
C VAL A 29 7.90 6.28 -4.85
N TRP A 30 7.17 5.46 -4.10
CA TRP A 30 7.57 5.05 -2.76
C TRP A 30 8.93 4.33 -2.78
N ILE A 31 9.16 3.37 -3.68
CA ILE A 31 10.42 2.62 -3.78
C ILE A 31 11.64 3.52 -4.07
N SER A 32 11.43 4.69 -4.68
CA SER A 32 12.49 5.68 -4.87
C SER A 32 12.91 6.40 -3.57
N GLU A 33 12.06 6.39 -2.53
CA GLU A 33 12.31 7.07 -1.25
C GLU A 33 13.23 6.29 -0.31
N PRO A 34 13.08 4.97 -0.07
CA PRO A 34 14.02 4.20 0.74
C PRO A 34 15.47 4.38 0.32
N GLN A 35 15.76 4.53 -0.98
CA GLN A 35 17.12 4.81 -1.44
C GLN A 35 17.65 6.15 -0.92
N ARG A 36 16.80 7.19 -0.88
CA ARG A 36 17.13 8.50 -0.31
C ARG A 36 17.25 8.40 1.21
N TYR A 37 16.32 7.71 1.86
CA TYR A 37 16.34 7.53 3.30
C TYR A 37 17.59 6.79 3.76
N VAL A 38 17.98 5.70 3.10
CA VAL A 38 19.21 4.97 3.41
C VAL A 38 20.44 5.87 3.28
N ARG A 39 20.51 6.69 2.23
CA ARG A 39 21.63 7.64 2.04
C ARG A 39 21.70 8.66 3.17
N ASP A 40 20.56 9.23 3.54
CA ASP A 40 20.49 10.35 4.49
C ASP A 40 20.27 9.87 5.95
N SER A 41 20.12 8.56 6.14
CA SER A 41 19.80 7.89 7.42
C SER A 41 18.57 8.49 8.13
N ASN A 42 17.51 8.80 7.39
CA ASN A 42 16.39 9.61 7.86
C ASN A 42 15.00 9.10 7.49
N MET A 43 14.80 7.77 7.36
CA MET A 43 13.47 7.20 7.13
C MET A 43 12.49 7.67 8.21
N PRO A 44 11.29 8.18 7.83
CA PRO A 44 10.27 8.54 8.80
C PRO A 44 9.90 7.38 9.73
N GLN A 45 9.60 7.69 10.99
CA GLN A 45 9.18 6.68 11.97
C GLN A 45 7.74 6.18 11.75
N LEU A 46 6.96 6.93 10.97
CA LEU A 46 5.61 6.58 10.55
C LEU A 46 5.41 7.04 9.11
N GLU A 47 4.98 6.11 8.27
CA GLU A 47 4.55 6.37 6.91
C GLU A 47 3.12 5.84 6.74
N VAL A 48 2.28 6.60 6.06
CA VAL A 48 0.89 6.23 5.75
C VAL A 48 0.73 6.37 4.25
N MET A 49 0.31 5.28 3.60
CA MET A 49 0.20 5.19 2.15
C MET A 49 -1.04 4.37 1.76
N TRP A 50 -1.49 4.49 0.51
CA TRP A 50 -2.69 3.80 0.00
C TRP A 50 -2.45 3.20 -1.38
N LEU A 51 -3.04 2.04 -1.65
CA LEU A 51 -3.03 1.38 -2.96
C LEU A 51 -4.49 1.22 -3.43
N PRO A 52 -5.09 2.20 -4.13
CA PRO A 52 -6.54 2.25 -4.34
C PRO A 52 -7.09 1.41 -5.51
N MET A 53 -6.26 0.66 -6.24
CA MET A 53 -6.75 -0.09 -7.40
C MET A 53 -7.64 -1.29 -7.03
N ASP A 54 -7.66 -1.70 -5.77
CA ASP A 54 -8.62 -2.65 -5.19
C ASP A 54 -10.08 -2.14 -5.11
N HIS A 55 -10.34 -0.85 -5.36
CA HIS A 55 -11.71 -0.30 -5.55
C HIS A 55 -12.34 -0.62 -6.93
N LEU A 56 -11.66 -1.44 -7.75
CA LEU A 56 -12.17 -2.14 -8.94
C LEU A 56 -12.70 -1.32 -10.13
N ALA A 57 -12.50 0.00 -10.17
CA ALA A 57 -12.94 0.90 -11.26
C ALA A 57 -14.40 0.70 -11.74
N ALA A 58 -15.25 0.13 -10.88
CA ALA A 58 -16.65 -0.25 -11.10
C ALA A 58 -16.93 -1.00 -12.43
N GLY A 59 -15.96 -1.75 -12.97
CA GLY A 59 -16.13 -2.50 -14.23
C GLY A 59 -16.46 -1.65 -15.46
N ARG A 60 -16.09 -0.37 -15.46
CA ARG A 60 -16.40 0.57 -16.56
C ARG A 60 -15.62 0.22 -17.84
N PRO A 61 -16.22 0.36 -19.04
CA PRO A 61 -15.49 0.23 -20.30
C PRO A 61 -14.25 1.12 -20.35
N GLY A 62 -13.14 0.59 -20.85
CA GLY A 62 -11.85 1.29 -20.92
C GLY A 62 -11.08 1.36 -19.59
N LYS A 63 -11.52 0.64 -18.55
CA LYS A 63 -10.79 0.45 -17.30
C LYS A 63 -10.29 -0.98 -17.15
N CYS A 64 -9.42 -1.21 -16.16
CA CYS A 64 -9.00 -2.56 -15.79
C CYS A 64 -10.22 -3.42 -15.45
N THR A 65 -10.14 -4.71 -15.78
CA THR A 65 -11.11 -5.67 -15.24
C THR A 65 -10.89 -5.79 -13.73
N PRO A 66 -11.91 -6.13 -12.92
CA PRO A 66 -11.74 -6.29 -11.48
C PRO A 66 -10.52 -7.14 -11.08
N ARG A 67 -10.31 -8.28 -11.76
CA ARG A 67 -9.15 -9.14 -11.55
C ARG A 67 -7.82 -8.45 -11.87
N ALA A 68 -7.78 -7.66 -12.94
CA ALA A 68 -6.58 -6.92 -13.31
C ALA A 68 -6.29 -5.78 -12.33
N CYS A 69 -7.33 -5.10 -11.80
CA CYS A 69 -7.14 -4.06 -10.79
C CYS A 69 -6.61 -4.65 -9.47
N MET A 70 -7.17 -5.79 -9.02
CA MET A 70 -6.63 -6.52 -7.86
C MET A 70 -5.18 -6.98 -8.08
N ALA A 71 -4.86 -7.55 -9.24
CA ALA A 71 -3.50 -8.00 -9.53
C ALA A 71 -2.49 -6.84 -9.58
N ASP A 72 -2.93 -5.65 -10.02
CA ASP A 72 -2.12 -4.43 -10.00
C ASP A 72 -1.78 -3.98 -8.57
N ASN A 73 -2.78 -4.00 -7.68
CA ASN A 73 -2.64 -3.72 -6.25
C ASN A 73 -1.73 -4.74 -5.55
N ASP A 74 -2.01 -6.04 -5.70
CA ASP A 74 -1.25 -7.13 -5.08
C ASP A 74 0.24 -7.07 -5.47
N LEU A 75 0.52 -6.85 -6.76
CA LEU A 75 1.89 -6.71 -7.23
C LEU A 75 2.57 -5.46 -6.66
N ALA A 76 1.85 -4.34 -6.53
CA ALA A 76 2.40 -3.11 -5.98
C ALA A 76 2.81 -3.30 -4.52
N LEU A 77 1.93 -3.90 -3.71
CA LEU A 77 2.23 -4.29 -2.34
C LEU A 77 3.45 -5.20 -2.27
N GLY A 78 3.49 -6.26 -3.09
CA GLY A 78 4.62 -7.19 -3.11
C GLY A 78 5.96 -6.49 -3.39
N ARG A 79 5.98 -5.54 -4.33
CA ARG A 79 7.16 -4.75 -4.67
C ARG A 79 7.61 -3.83 -3.52
N ILE A 80 6.67 -3.21 -2.81
CA ILE A 80 6.94 -2.37 -1.62
C ILE A 80 7.57 -3.23 -0.52
N VAL A 81 6.94 -4.36 -0.18
CA VAL A 81 7.47 -5.30 0.82
C VAL A 81 8.85 -5.82 0.42
N GLN A 82 9.05 -6.16 -0.86
CA GLN A 82 10.35 -6.59 -1.38
C GLN A 82 11.42 -5.49 -1.21
N ALA A 83 11.12 -4.25 -1.60
CA ALA A 83 12.06 -3.15 -1.48
C ALA A 83 12.42 -2.87 -0.01
N LEU A 84 11.43 -2.85 0.88
CA LEU A 84 11.67 -2.64 2.31
C LEU A 84 12.49 -3.78 2.93
N SER A 85 12.13 -5.04 2.65
CA SER A 85 12.78 -6.23 3.22
C SER A 85 14.24 -6.42 2.81
N HIS A 86 14.65 -5.82 1.69
CA HIS A 86 16.05 -5.79 1.25
C HIS A 86 16.79 -4.52 1.71
N SER A 87 16.12 -3.62 2.43
CA SER A 87 16.74 -2.40 2.97
C SER A 87 17.34 -2.61 4.37
N PRO A 88 18.28 -1.76 4.80
CA PRO A 88 18.78 -1.76 6.18
C PRO A 88 17.71 -1.53 7.25
N TYR A 89 16.57 -0.92 6.89
CA TYR A 89 15.47 -0.60 7.80
C TYR A 89 14.58 -1.80 8.13
N TRP A 90 14.65 -2.88 7.36
CA TRP A 90 13.77 -4.04 7.53
C TRP A 90 13.72 -4.55 8.96
N LYS A 91 14.90 -4.66 9.61
CA LYS A 91 15.06 -5.19 10.97
C LYS A 91 14.33 -4.37 12.04
N ASP A 92 14.00 -3.11 11.75
CA ASP A 92 13.37 -2.18 12.71
C ASP A 92 12.00 -1.68 12.23
N THR A 93 11.41 -2.28 11.19
CA THR A 93 10.14 -1.83 10.59
C THR A 93 9.07 -2.92 10.63
N VAL A 94 7.82 -2.50 10.86
CA VAL A 94 6.62 -3.32 10.67
C VAL A 94 5.67 -2.60 9.70
N ILE A 95 5.11 -3.36 8.76
CA ILE A 95 4.01 -2.89 7.92
C ILE A 95 2.72 -3.45 8.50
N PHE A 96 1.74 -2.58 8.74
CA PHE A 96 0.35 -2.96 8.96
C PHE A 96 -0.44 -2.64 7.70
N LEU A 97 -1.08 -3.66 7.14
CA LEU A 97 -1.94 -3.55 5.96
C LEU A 97 -3.38 -3.86 6.34
N VAL A 98 -4.28 -2.98 5.94
CA VAL A 98 -5.72 -3.07 6.16
C VAL A 98 -6.43 -2.38 4.99
N GLU A 99 -7.62 -2.85 4.66
CA GLU A 99 -8.53 -2.17 3.72
C GLU A 99 -9.11 -0.89 4.33
N ASP A 100 -9.46 0.10 3.51
CA ASP A 100 -10.19 1.29 3.96
C ASP A 100 -11.66 0.98 4.26
N ASP A 101 -12.26 0.05 3.52
CA ASP A 101 -13.54 -0.57 3.82
C ASP A 101 -13.65 -1.99 3.22
N ALA A 102 -14.70 -2.73 3.61
CA ALA A 102 -14.94 -4.10 3.11
C ALA A 102 -15.65 -4.13 1.74
N GLN A 103 -15.76 -3.00 1.03
CA GLN A 103 -16.42 -2.82 -0.27
C GLN A 103 -17.87 -3.34 -0.33
N ALA A 104 -18.55 -3.40 0.82
CA ALA A 104 -19.86 -4.07 0.97
C ALA A 104 -19.86 -5.50 0.40
N GLY A 105 -18.70 -6.18 0.43
CA GLY A 105 -18.52 -7.52 -0.08
C GLY A 105 -19.36 -8.54 0.70
N PRO A 106 -19.88 -9.58 0.03
CA PRO A 106 -20.58 -10.66 0.71
C PRO A 106 -19.59 -11.46 1.55
N ASP A 107 -19.75 -11.41 2.87
CA ASP A 107 -19.01 -12.21 3.82
C ASP A 107 -19.98 -13.02 4.70
N HIS A 108 -19.72 -14.32 4.86
CA HIS A 108 -20.61 -15.22 5.58
C HIS A 108 -20.55 -15.05 7.12
N THR A 109 -19.55 -14.35 7.63
CA THR A 109 -19.38 -14.07 9.06
C THR A 109 -19.87 -12.68 9.40
N ASP A 110 -19.33 -11.65 8.76
CA ASP A 110 -19.69 -10.24 8.98
C ASP A 110 -19.27 -9.38 7.78
N SER A 111 -20.15 -8.49 7.32
CA SER A 111 -19.91 -7.62 6.15
C SER A 111 -18.80 -6.58 6.32
N HIS A 112 -18.27 -6.40 7.54
CA HIS A 112 -17.13 -5.53 7.82
C HIS A 112 -15.81 -6.30 7.92
N ARG A 113 -15.82 -7.63 7.77
CA ARG A 113 -14.59 -8.42 7.79
C ARG A 113 -13.72 -8.02 6.60
N ALA A 114 -12.47 -7.63 6.89
CA ALA A 114 -11.45 -7.27 5.92
C ALA A 114 -10.15 -8.04 6.23
N PRO A 115 -9.29 -8.27 5.23
CA PRO A 115 -7.96 -8.79 5.47
C PRO A 115 -7.14 -7.82 6.35
N PHE A 116 -6.32 -8.40 7.21
CA PHE A 116 -5.31 -7.67 7.98
C PHE A 116 -4.00 -8.44 7.89
N TYR A 117 -2.93 -7.71 7.58
CA TYR A 117 -1.59 -8.28 7.61
C TYR A 117 -0.69 -7.42 8.49
N ALA A 118 0.04 -8.09 9.39
CA ALA A 118 1.29 -7.58 9.90
C ALA A 118 2.41 -8.21 9.07
N ILE A 119 3.37 -7.41 8.61
CA ILE A 119 4.51 -7.88 7.79
C ILE A 119 5.79 -7.30 8.39
N SER A 120 6.65 -8.17 8.94
CA SER A 120 7.90 -7.80 9.61
C SER A 120 8.88 -8.98 9.67
N PRO A 121 10.18 -8.77 9.96
CA PRO A 121 11.14 -9.86 10.16
C PRO A 121 10.85 -10.71 11.40
N TYR A 122 9.99 -10.24 12.30
CA TYR A 122 9.66 -10.92 13.55
C TYR A 122 8.44 -11.82 13.46
N ASN A 123 7.75 -11.80 12.31
CA ASN A 123 6.53 -12.58 12.13
C ASN A 123 6.87 -14.04 11.87
N ARG A 124 6.10 -14.95 12.48
CA ARG A 124 6.23 -16.39 12.22
C ARG A 124 5.52 -16.73 10.89
N PRO A 125 6.22 -17.30 9.90
CA PRO A 125 5.59 -17.67 8.63
C PRO A 125 4.38 -18.59 8.82
N GLY A 126 3.31 -18.36 8.05
CA GLY A 126 2.12 -19.20 8.06
C GLY A 126 1.20 -19.02 9.28
N THR A 127 1.43 -18.01 10.12
CA THR A 127 0.56 -17.74 11.27
C THR A 127 -0.70 -16.99 10.83
N ALA A 128 -1.86 -17.53 11.15
CA ALA A 128 -3.15 -16.84 11.15
C ALA A 128 -3.63 -16.74 12.60
N HIS A 129 -3.97 -15.53 13.04
CA HIS A 129 -4.39 -15.23 14.42
C HIS A 129 -5.91 -15.13 14.55
#